data_AF-A0A3M6UT48-F1
#
_entry.id   AF-A0A3M6UT48-F1
#
_cell.length_a   1.000
_cell.length_b   1.000
_cell.length_c   1.000
_cell.angle_alpha   90.00
_cell.angle_beta   90.00
_cell.angle_gamma   90.00
#
_symmetry.space_group_name_H-M   'P 1'
#
loop_
_entity.id
_entity.type
_entity.pdbx_description
1 polymer ?
#
loop_
_entity_poly.entity_id
_entity_poly.type
_entity_poly.pdbx_seq_one_letter_code
_entity_poly.pdbx_strand_id
1 'polypeptide(L)'
;QPGRDHDQGRYLEFKSSKTFDSERLKNHLIREVDVRDREFCGVLCYMEPNCISYNLEKEPSANNEMHKCELNNSTHEGHEVDLVKSPSFVYQGAKSACVRNPCKNNSTCQSGFTAKDFCCLCADGFNGQICDKAPLDR
;
A
#
# COMPACT_ATOMS: atom_id res chain seq x y z
N GLN A 1 -10.30 4.21 35.03
CA GLN A 1 -9.60 3.04 34.44
C GLN A 1 -9.02 3.46 33.10
N PRO A 2 -7.69 3.50 32.89
CA PRO A 2 -7.11 3.84 31.60
C PRO A 2 -6.86 2.53 30.84
N GLY A 3 -7.78 2.15 29.96
CA GLY A 3 -7.75 0.82 29.34
C GLY A 3 -8.69 0.62 28.17
N ARG A 4 -8.87 1.63 27.31
CA ARG A 4 -9.47 1.45 25.97
C ARG A 4 -8.79 2.41 24.98
N ASP A 5 -7.77 1.89 24.31
CA ASP A 5 -7.16 2.51 23.13
C ASP A 5 -8.09 2.26 21.94
N HIS A 6 -9.15 3.07 21.82
CA HIS A 6 -10.12 3.02 20.72
C HIS A 6 -9.57 3.82 19.53
N ASP A 7 -8.76 3.20 18.67
CA ASP A 7 -8.80 3.31 17.18
C ASP A 7 -7.61 2.58 16.52
N GLN A 8 -7.61 1.24 16.56
CA GLN A 8 -6.67 0.43 15.76
C GLN A 8 -7.24 0.09 14.37
N GLY A 9 -8.02 1.00 13.79
CA GLY A 9 -8.53 0.85 12.44
C GLY A 9 -7.45 1.21 11.42
N ARG A 10 -7.42 0.48 10.30
CA ARG A 10 -6.72 0.95 9.10
C ARG A 10 -7.63 1.95 8.38
N TYR A 11 -7.09 3.08 7.94
CA TYR A 11 -7.74 4.06 7.08
C TYR A 11 -6.87 4.33 5.84
N LEU A 12 -7.34 3.92 4.67
CA LEU A 12 -6.63 4.09 3.40
C LEU A 12 -7.47 4.95 2.45
N GLU A 13 -6.96 6.11 2.07
CA GLU A 13 -7.69 7.09 1.27
C GLU A 13 -7.19 7.10 -0.18
N PHE A 14 -8.02 6.65 -1.13
CA PHE A 14 -7.76 6.72 -2.56
C PHE A 14 -8.38 7.99 -3.17
N LYS A 15 -7.54 8.97 -3.51
CA LYS A 15 -7.98 10.21 -4.16
C LYS A 15 -7.94 10.10 -5.67
N SER A 16 -8.91 10.73 -6.34
CA SER A 16 -8.92 10.88 -7.81
C SER A 16 -7.69 11.60 -8.34
N SER A 17 -7.12 12.54 -7.56
CA SER A 17 -5.87 13.23 -7.90
C SER A 17 -4.63 12.33 -7.93
N LYS A 18 -4.75 11.08 -7.46
CA LYS A 18 -3.70 10.04 -7.46
C LYS A 18 -4.08 8.87 -8.36
N THR A 19 -5.01 9.07 -9.29
CA THR A 19 -5.36 8.13 -10.35
C THR A 19 -4.66 8.56 -11.63
N PHE A 20 -3.92 7.64 -12.26
CA PHE A 20 -3.31 7.89 -13.56
C PHE A 20 -3.80 6.86 -14.56
N ASP A 21 -4.52 7.35 -15.57
CA ASP A 21 -4.97 6.52 -16.67
C ASP A 21 -3.79 6.18 -17.60
N SER A 22 -3.81 4.96 -18.15
CA SER A 22 -2.78 4.48 -19.07
C SER A 22 -1.38 4.40 -18.46
N GLU A 23 -1.32 4.16 -17.15
CA GLU A 23 -0.09 4.03 -16.37
C GLU A 23 -0.16 2.81 -15.44
N ARG A 24 1.02 2.26 -15.15
CA ARG A 24 1.19 1.07 -14.33
C ARG A 24 2.48 1.21 -13.52
N LEU A 25 2.39 1.06 -12.20
CA LEU A 25 3.56 1.01 -11.32
C LEU A 25 4.20 -0.38 -11.40
N LYS A 26 5.51 -0.45 -11.67
CA LYS A 26 6.29 -1.70 -11.74
C LYS A 26 7.20 -1.88 -10.52
N ASN A 27 7.74 -3.09 -10.34
CA ASN A 27 8.71 -3.45 -9.29
C ASN A 27 8.21 -3.44 -7.83
N HIS A 28 6.96 -3.00 -7.61
CA HIS A 28 6.34 -2.86 -6.29
C HIS A 28 5.21 -3.86 -6.03
N LEU A 29 5.11 -4.92 -6.85
CA LEU A 29 4.03 -5.92 -6.79
C LEU A 29 4.10 -6.74 -5.50
N ILE A 30 3.02 -6.73 -4.72
CA ILE A 30 2.78 -7.65 -3.60
C ILE A 30 2.20 -8.94 -4.15
N ARG A 31 1.08 -8.83 -4.89
CA ARG A 31 0.40 -9.96 -5.53
C ARG A 31 -0.56 -9.50 -6.62
N GLU A 32 -0.86 -10.42 -7.51
CA GLU A 32 -1.86 -10.29 -8.56
C GLU A 32 -3.14 -11.06 -8.16
N VAL A 33 -4.29 -10.48 -8.45
CA VAL A 33 -5.63 -11.03 -8.16
C VAL A 33 -6.62 -10.67 -9.26
N ASP A 34 -7.56 -11.58 -9.52
CA ASP A 34 -8.70 -11.28 -10.38
C ASP A 34 -9.83 -10.64 -9.58
N VAL A 35 -10.36 -9.52 -10.07
CA VAL A 35 -11.43 -8.75 -9.43
C VAL A 35 -12.52 -8.38 -10.42
N ARG A 36 -13.74 -8.13 -9.92
CA ARG A 36 -14.86 -7.71 -10.76
C ARG A 36 -14.73 -6.27 -11.25
N ASP A 37 -14.17 -5.40 -10.42
CA ASP A 37 -14.10 -3.97 -10.68
C ASP A 37 -13.02 -3.30 -9.82
N ARG A 38 -12.92 -1.98 -9.99
CA ARG A 38 -12.01 -1.10 -9.26
C ARG A 38 -12.27 -1.08 -7.76
N GLU A 39 -13.53 -1.19 -7.32
CA GLU A 39 -13.89 -1.14 -5.90
C GLU A 39 -13.37 -2.39 -5.19
N PHE A 40 -13.55 -3.57 -5.79
CA PHE A 40 -12.99 -4.82 -5.26
C PHE A 40 -11.46 -4.80 -5.19
N CYS A 41 -10.77 -4.25 -6.20
CA CYS A 41 -9.31 -4.07 -6.14
C CYS A 41 -8.89 -3.18 -4.95
N GLY A 42 -9.61 -2.06 -4.75
CA GLY A 42 -9.41 -1.15 -3.62
C GLY A 42 -9.64 -1.82 -2.26
N VAL A 43 -10.70 -2.62 -2.13
CA VAL A 43 -10.99 -3.40 -0.90
C VAL A 43 -9.91 -4.43 -0.64
N LEU A 44 -9.44 -5.16 -1.66
CA LEU A 44 -8.34 -6.11 -1.46
C LEU A 44 -7.04 -5.41 -1.06
N CYS A 45 -6.78 -4.21 -1.59
CA CYS A 45 -5.66 -3.38 -1.14
C CYS A 45 -5.83 -2.93 0.31
N TYR A 46 -7.04 -2.54 0.72
CA TYR A 46 -7.36 -2.22 2.11
C TYR A 46 -7.15 -3.39 3.07
N MET A 47 -7.43 -4.62 2.63
CA MET A 47 -7.25 -5.82 3.45
C MET A 47 -5.79 -6.29 3.50
N GLU A 48 -4.96 -5.91 2.54
CA GLU A 48 -3.52 -6.20 2.50
C GLU A 48 -2.74 -5.07 3.21
N PRO A 49 -2.21 -5.26 4.43
CA PRO A 49 -1.64 -4.18 5.25
C PRO A 49 -0.50 -3.40 4.58
N ASN A 50 0.24 -4.03 3.68
CA ASN A 50 1.35 -3.40 2.96
C ASN A 50 0.89 -2.67 1.69
N CYS A 51 -0.33 -2.92 1.20
CA CYS A 51 -0.78 -2.36 -0.06
C CYS A 51 -1.18 -0.88 0.08
N ILE A 52 -0.57 -0.01 -0.70
CA ILE A 52 -0.87 1.44 -0.71
C ILE A 52 -1.10 2.00 -2.11
N SER A 53 -1.05 1.16 -3.14
CA SER A 53 -1.53 1.46 -4.48
C SER A 53 -1.89 0.17 -5.20
N TYR A 54 -2.57 0.29 -6.34
CA TYR A 54 -2.83 -0.86 -7.21
C TYR A 54 -2.81 -0.45 -8.68
N ASN A 55 -2.52 -1.41 -9.55
CA ASN A 55 -2.77 -1.31 -10.99
C ASN A 55 -4.00 -2.15 -11.32
N LEU A 56 -4.92 -1.62 -12.13
CA LEU A 56 -6.09 -2.36 -12.61
C LEU A 56 -6.03 -2.41 -14.14
N GLU A 57 -6.11 -3.61 -14.72
CA GLU A 57 -6.27 -3.77 -16.16
C GLU A 57 -7.67 -3.32 -16.58
N LYS A 58 -7.74 -2.46 -17.59
CA LYS A 58 -8.97 -1.81 -18.05
C LYS A 58 -9.95 -2.81 -18.65
N GLU A 59 -9.44 -3.76 -19.41
CA GLU A 59 -10.24 -4.77 -20.09
C GLU A 59 -10.29 -6.05 -19.24
N PRO A 60 -11.47 -6.66 -19.05
CA PRO A 60 -11.57 -7.93 -18.35
C PRO A 60 -11.03 -9.07 -19.22
N SER A 61 -10.55 -10.12 -18.56
CA SER A 61 -10.12 -11.35 -19.23
C SER A 61 -11.33 -12.06 -19.85
N ALA A 62 -11.20 -12.43 -21.13
CA ALA A 62 -12.30 -13.06 -21.89
C ALA A 62 -12.74 -14.43 -21.35
N ASN A 63 -11.95 -15.07 -20.48
CA ASN A 63 -12.22 -16.39 -19.93
C ASN A 63 -13.11 -16.38 -18.69
N ASN A 64 -13.06 -15.33 -17.88
CA ASN A 64 -13.76 -15.25 -16.58
C ASN A 64 -14.46 -13.91 -16.34
N GLU A 65 -14.41 -12.97 -17.28
CA GLU A 65 -14.98 -11.62 -17.16
C GLU A 65 -14.43 -10.82 -15.96
N MET A 66 -13.20 -11.15 -15.52
CA MET A 66 -12.53 -10.49 -14.39
C MET A 66 -11.38 -9.61 -14.87
N HIS A 67 -11.18 -8.50 -14.18
CA HIS A 67 -10.04 -7.62 -14.37
C HIS A 67 -8.86 -8.11 -13.55
N LYS A 68 -7.67 -8.08 -14.14
CA LYS A 68 -6.42 -8.28 -13.42
C LYS A 68 -6.10 -7.06 -12.54
N CYS A 69 -5.93 -7.29 -11.25
CA CYS A 69 -5.60 -6.28 -10.24
C CYS A 69 -4.25 -6.62 -9.58
N GLU A 70 -3.32 -5.68 -9.61
CA GLU A 70 -1.98 -5.80 -9.04
C GLU A 70 -1.90 -4.93 -7.79
N LEU A 71 -1.78 -5.54 -6.61
CA LEU A 71 -1.63 -4.83 -5.35
C LEU A 71 -0.16 -4.45 -5.15
N ASN A 72 0.13 -3.20 -4.81
CA ASN A 72 1.50 -2.69 -4.71
C ASN A 72 1.85 -2.15 -3.32
N ASN A 73 3.09 -2.38 -2.88
CA ASN A 73 3.60 -1.93 -1.58
C ASN A 73 4.12 -0.49 -1.57
N SER A 74 4.08 0.17 -2.72
CA SER A 74 4.58 1.54 -2.89
C SER A 74 3.58 2.40 -3.64
N THR A 75 3.80 3.71 -3.65
CA THR A 75 3.14 4.68 -4.52
C THR A 75 4.17 5.28 -5.47
N HIS A 76 3.71 5.90 -6.57
CA HIS A 76 4.60 6.63 -7.49
C HIS A 76 5.41 7.76 -6.84
N GLU A 77 4.96 8.33 -5.71
CA GLU A 77 5.69 9.38 -5.01
C GLU A 77 6.99 8.81 -4.45
N GLY A 78 8.14 9.34 -4.90
CA GLY A 78 9.46 8.79 -4.60
C GLY A 78 9.89 7.61 -5.49
N HIS A 79 9.04 7.20 -6.44
CA HIS A 79 9.26 6.10 -7.38
C HIS A 79 8.75 6.47 -8.78
N GLU A 80 8.96 7.72 -9.20
CA GLU A 80 8.37 8.28 -10.43
C GLU A 80 8.83 7.51 -11.68
N VAL A 81 10.04 6.94 -11.63
CA VAL A 81 10.61 6.14 -12.72
C VAL A 81 9.96 4.76 -12.88
N ASP A 82 9.33 4.23 -11.81
CA ASP A 82 8.66 2.94 -11.83
C ASP A 82 7.22 3.06 -12.35
N LEU A 83 6.67 4.28 -12.41
CA LEU A 83 5.36 4.56 -12.99
C LEU A 83 5.49 4.70 -14.50
N VAL A 84 5.19 3.62 -15.22
CA VAL A 84 5.42 3.55 -16.67
C VAL A 84 4.11 3.66 -17.45
N LYS A 85 4.19 4.14 -18.69
CA LYS A 85 3.07 4.13 -19.63
C LYS A 85 2.65 2.70 -19.95
N SER A 86 1.37 2.41 -19.74
CA SER A 86 0.75 1.13 -20.03
C SER A 86 -0.72 1.36 -20.38
N PRO A 87 -1.06 1.49 -21.68
CA PRO A 87 -2.41 1.90 -22.10
C PRO A 87 -3.55 1.02 -21.57
N SER A 88 -3.26 -0.27 -21.33
CA SER A 88 -4.22 -1.25 -20.83
C SER A 88 -4.47 -1.17 -19.32
N PHE A 89 -3.78 -0.30 -18.58
CA PHE A 89 -3.89 -0.22 -17.12
C PHE A 89 -4.32 1.16 -16.64
N VAL A 90 -4.92 1.19 -15.46
CA VAL A 90 -5.10 2.37 -14.63
C VAL A 90 -4.34 2.16 -13.33
N TYR A 91 -3.48 3.11 -12.98
CA TYR A 91 -2.83 3.14 -11.68
C TYR A 91 -3.67 3.94 -10.68
N GLN A 92 -3.76 3.46 -9.44
CA GLN A 92 -4.39 4.17 -8.33
C GLN A 92 -3.49 4.15 -7.10
N GLY A 93 -3.03 5.33 -6.66
CA GLY A 93 -2.32 5.50 -5.39
C GLY A 93 -3.21 5.96 -4.24
N ALA A 94 -2.92 5.52 -3.01
CA ALA A 94 -3.50 6.09 -1.80
C ALA A 94 -2.67 7.27 -1.28
N LYS A 95 -3.26 8.07 -0.37
CA LYS A 95 -2.46 8.92 0.52
C LYS A 95 -1.64 8.00 1.44
N SER A 96 -0.32 8.18 1.46
CA SER A 96 0.58 7.35 2.25
C SER A 96 1.52 8.18 3.10
N ALA A 97 1.55 7.91 4.40
CA ALA A 97 2.56 8.43 5.32
C ALA A 97 3.92 7.70 5.17
N CYS A 98 3.95 6.60 4.42
CA CYS A 98 5.15 5.79 4.18
C CYS A 98 5.99 6.27 2.98
N VAL A 99 5.58 7.30 2.23
CA VAL A 99 6.32 7.82 1.06
C VAL A 99 7.77 8.17 1.39
N ARG A 100 8.03 8.76 2.56
CA ARG A 100 9.39 9.12 3.02
C ARG A 100 10.05 8.05 3.90
N ASN A 101 9.37 6.91 4.07
CA ASN A 101 9.70 5.84 5.01
C ASN A 101 10.15 6.36 6.40
N PRO A 102 9.23 6.64 7.33
CA PRO A 102 9.59 7.07 8.69
C PRO A 102 10.30 5.99 9.51
N CYS A 103 10.19 4.72 9.11
CA CYS A 103 10.70 3.58 9.86
C CYS A 103 12.21 3.40 9.66
N LYS A 104 12.93 2.98 10.71
CA LYS A 104 14.39 2.82 10.73
C LYS A 104 14.80 1.35 10.62
N ASN A 105 16.08 1.10 10.39
CA ASN A 105 16.66 -0.25 10.42
C ASN A 105 15.97 -1.25 9.46
N ASN A 106 15.69 -0.80 8.23
CA ASN A 106 15.05 -1.61 7.17
C ASN A 106 13.71 -2.25 7.58
N SER A 107 12.99 -1.62 8.52
CA SER A 107 11.65 -2.05 8.91
C SER A 107 10.59 -1.73 7.85
N THR A 108 9.49 -2.47 7.89
CA THR A 108 8.37 -2.28 6.95
C THR A 108 7.46 -1.16 7.45
N CYS A 109 7.15 -0.19 6.59
CA CYS A 109 6.19 0.86 6.88
C CYS A 109 4.81 0.51 6.31
N GLN A 110 3.78 0.56 7.15
CA GLN A 110 2.38 0.35 6.76
C GLN A 110 1.60 1.63 6.97
N SER A 111 0.97 2.16 5.92
CA SER A 111 0.19 3.41 6.03
C SER A 111 -1.28 3.16 6.37
N GLY A 112 -1.89 4.17 6.99
CA GLY A 112 -3.29 4.18 7.39
C GLY A 112 -3.53 3.67 8.80
N PHE A 113 -2.49 3.41 9.59
CA PHE A 113 -2.64 2.83 10.92
C PHE A 113 -2.36 3.85 12.03
N THR A 114 -3.07 3.70 13.15
CA THR A 114 -2.93 4.51 14.38
C THR A 114 -3.27 6.00 14.19
N ALA A 115 -3.26 6.77 15.28
CA ALA A 115 -3.41 8.23 15.23
C ALA A 115 -2.29 8.96 14.44
N LYS A 116 -1.24 8.24 13.99
CA LYS A 116 -0.11 8.81 13.24
C LYS A 116 -0.10 8.47 11.75
N ASP A 117 -1.17 7.85 11.22
CA ASP A 117 -1.31 7.44 9.82
C ASP A 117 -0.28 6.40 9.31
N PHE A 118 0.57 5.83 10.19
CA PHE A 118 1.46 4.71 9.87
C PHE A 118 1.78 3.80 11.08
N CYS A 119 2.23 2.58 10.77
CA CYS A 119 2.81 1.61 11.70
C CYS A 119 4.14 1.08 11.12
N CYS A 120 5.15 0.86 11.97
CA CYS A 120 6.41 0.23 11.58
C CYS A 120 6.47 -1.20 12.12
N LEU A 121 6.70 -2.17 11.24
CA LEU A 121 7.01 -3.55 11.62
C LEU A 121 8.52 -3.70 11.76
N CYS A 122 9.00 -3.72 13.00
CA CYS A 122 10.42 -3.77 13.30
C CYS A 122 11.03 -5.12 12.93
N ALA A 123 12.28 -5.07 12.43
CA ALA A 123 13.11 -6.26 12.28
C ALA A 123 13.46 -6.85 13.67
N ASP A 124 13.82 -8.13 13.68
CA ASP A 124 14.13 -8.85 14.91
C ASP A 124 15.16 -8.11 15.77
N GLY A 125 14.84 -7.97 17.06
CA GLY A 125 15.63 -7.24 18.03
C GLY A 125 15.33 -5.73 18.09
N PHE A 126 14.85 -5.10 17.02
CA PHE A 126 14.52 -3.68 17.05
C PHE A 126 13.15 -3.41 17.67
N ASN A 127 13.02 -2.27 18.33
CA ASN A 127 11.76 -1.83 18.92
C ASN A 127 11.61 -0.31 18.85
N GLY A 128 10.50 0.19 19.41
CA GLY A 128 10.12 1.60 19.31
C GLY A 128 9.17 1.83 18.13
N GLN A 129 8.50 2.99 18.16
CA GLN A 129 7.45 3.30 17.19
C GLN A 129 7.96 3.40 15.75
N ILE A 130 9.22 3.80 15.58
CA ILE A 130 9.89 3.90 14.28
C ILE A 130 11.05 2.89 14.17
N CYS A 131 11.08 1.88 15.05
CA CYS A 131 12.10 0.83 15.06
C CYS A 131 13.53 1.35 15.22
N ASP A 132 13.73 2.45 15.94
CA ASP A 132 15.01 3.13 16.16
C ASP A 132 15.81 2.57 17.34
N LYS A 133 15.18 1.79 18.21
CA LYS A 133 15.83 1.22 19.40
C LYS A 133 16.37 -0.17 19.09
N ALA A 134 17.67 -0.35 19.29
CA ALA A 134 18.34 -1.64 19.20
C ALA A 134 17.77 -2.64 20.24
N PRO A 135 18.00 -3.95 20.05
CA PRO A 135 17.73 -4.93 21.09
C PRO A 135 18.41 -4.49 22.39
N LEU A 136 17.66 -4.47 23.49
CA LEU A 136 18.27 -4.33 24.80
C LEU A 136 19.19 -5.53 24.97
N ASP A 137 20.51 -5.31 24.88
CA ASP A 137 21.54 -6.29 25.23
C ASP A 137 21.14 -6.99 26.53
N ARG A 138 20.94 -8.31 26.48
CA ARG A 138 20.88 -9.18 27.66
C ARG A 138 22.20 -9.89 27.82
#